data_AF-A0A7G8VRJ7-F1
#
_entry.id   AF-A0A7G8VRJ7-F1
#
_cell.length_a   1.000
_cell.length_b   1.000
_cell.length_c   1.000
_cell.angle_alpha   90.00
_cell.angle_beta   90.00
_cell.angle_gamma   90.00
#
_symmetry.space_group_name_H-M   'P 1'
#
loop_
_entity.id
_entity.type
_entity.pdbx_description
1 polymer ?
#
loop_
_entity_poly.entity_id
_entity_poly.type
_entity_poly.pdbx_seq_one_letter_code
_entity_poly.pdbx_strand_id
1 'polypeptide(L)'
;MTTAKQELGAWGETEVSKKCACPSCKRSKTLKRLPTNFKCADLICDFCGYLAQVKSMSVRKLDPMPRQILGAAWGPQRERMDAGIYFPLFLVLKTPTEFAIYYLPSDFQSPALFSARAPLSPSAKRAGWQGFLYVLSAVPDGALVRLI
;
A
#
# COMPACT_ATOMS: atom_id res chain seq x y z
N MET A 1 -4.51 6.87 -21.58
CA MET A 1 -5.52 7.24 -20.57
C MET A 1 -5.17 6.59 -19.25
N THR A 2 -5.30 7.35 -18.17
CA THR A 2 -5.19 6.85 -16.80
C THR A 2 -6.43 6.02 -16.48
N THR A 3 -6.25 4.88 -15.82
CA THR A 3 -7.38 4.04 -15.39
C THR A 3 -7.94 4.51 -14.06
N ALA A 4 -9.22 4.24 -13.77
CA ALA A 4 -9.84 4.56 -12.48
C ALA A 4 -9.05 4.00 -11.27
N LYS A 5 -8.37 2.86 -11.43
CA LYS A 5 -7.49 2.29 -10.39
C LYS A 5 -6.23 3.12 -10.16
N GLN A 6 -5.64 3.67 -11.23
CA GLN A 6 -4.47 4.56 -11.11
C GLN A 6 -4.88 5.90 -10.49
N GLU A 7 -6.05 6.44 -10.84
CA GLU A 7 -6.60 7.64 -10.22
C GLU A 7 -6.86 7.44 -8.73
N LEU A 8 -7.47 6.32 -8.35
CA LEU A 8 -7.69 5.97 -6.94
C LEU A 8 -6.39 5.81 -6.15
N GLY A 9 -5.36 5.20 -6.75
CA GLY A 9 -4.03 5.09 -6.16
C GLY A 9 -3.42 6.47 -5.89
N ALA A 10 -3.35 7.32 -6.91
CA ALA A 10 -2.81 8.67 -6.81
C ALA A 10 -3.59 9.56 -5.83
N TRP A 11 -4.90 9.41 -5.78
CA TRP A 11 -5.75 10.08 -4.80
C TRP A 11 -5.39 9.65 -3.38
N GLY A 12 -5.28 8.34 -3.10
CA GLY A 12 -4.93 7.87 -1.75
C GLY A 12 -3.53 8.30 -1.30
N GLU A 13 -2.53 8.29 -2.19
CA GLU A 13 -1.20 8.86 -1.91
C GLU A 13 -1.30 10.34 -1.51
N THR A 14 -2.17 11.08 -2.18
CA THR A 14 -2.43 12.49 -1.90
C THR A 14 -3.10 12.68 -0.53
N GLU A 15 -4.09 11.85 -0.19
CA GLU A 15 -4.75 11.93 1.12
C GLU A 15 -3.80 11.59 2.27
N VAL A 16 -2.99 10.54 2.13
CA VAL A 16 -1.99 10.17 3.15
C VAL A 16 -0.96 11.28 3.33
N SER A 17 -0.38 11.80 2.24
CA SER A 17 0.64 12.85 2.32
C SER A 17 0.12 14.17 2.95
N LYS A 18 -1.15 14.51 2.75
CA LYS A 18 -1.76 15.73 3.29
C LYS A 18 -2.21 15.59 4.75
N LYS A 19 -2.74 14.42 5.13
CA LYS A 19 -3.46 14.26 6.40
C LYS A 19 -2.66 13.51 7.47
N CYS A 20 -1.68 12.69 7.09
CA CYS A 20 -0.91 11.90 8.06
C CYS A 20 0.40 12.59 8.44
N ALA A 21 0.77 12.49 9.73
CA ALA A 21 2.13 12.76 10.18
C ALA A 21 3.05 11.58 9.84
N CYS A 22 4.36 11.82 9.77
CA CYS A 22 5.33 10.73 9.60
C CYS A 22 5.28 9.78 10.80
N PRO A 23 5.04 8.46 10.62
CA PRO A 23 5.02 7.51 11.73
C PRO A 23 6.36 7.37 12.43
N SER A 24 7.48 7.60 11.74
CA SER A 24 8.82 7.54 12.33
C SER A 24 9.15 8.78 13.16
N CYS A 25 9.26 9.96 12.53
CA CYS A 25 9.70 11.18 13.23
C CYS A 25 8.56 12.02 13.84
N LYS A 26 7.31 11.60 13.68
CA LYS A 26 6.08 12.26 14.19
C LYS A 26 5.80 13.66 13.64
N ARG A 27 6.66 14.20 12.76
CA ARG A 27 6.45 15.51 12.15
C ARG A 27 5.27 15.47 11.16
N SER A 28 4.44 16.50 11.21
CA SER A 28 3.35 16.73 10.26
C SER A 28 3.86 17.38 8.96
N LYS A 29 3.14 17.17 7.85
CA LYS A 29 3.39 17.83 6.54
C LYS A 29 4.73 17.51 5.86
N THR A 30 5.45 16.50 6.34
CA THR A 30 6.74 16.04 5.79
C THR A 30 6.61 14.88 4.80
N LEU A 31 5.46 14.20 4.75
CA LEU A 31 5.25 13.11 3.78
C LEU A 31 5.06 13.68 2.38
N LYS A 32 5.90 13.28 1.44
CA LYS A 32 5.88 13.68 0.03
C LYS A 32 5.74 12.45 -0.85
N ARG A 33 5.06 12.61 -1.98
CA ARG A 33 4.89 11.55 -2.98
C ARG A 33 6.20 11.32 -3.73
N LEU A 34 6.58 10.06 -3.88
CA LEU A 34 7.67 9.67 -4.76
C LEU A 34 7.24 9.75 -6.23
N PRO A 35 8.18 9.82 -7.17
CA PRO A 35 7.86 9.75 -8.59
C PRO A 35 7.13 8.45 -8.96
N THR A 36 6.27 8.53 -9.98
CA THR A 36 5.58 7.35 -10.52
C THR A 36 6.58 6.26 -10.90
N ASN A 37 6.22 4.99 -10.65
CA ASN A 37 7.04 3.80 -10.86
C ASN A 37 8.26 3.66 -9.93
N PHE A 38 8.37 4.47 -8.87
CA PHE A 38 9.31 4.16 -7.79
C PHE A 38 8.98 2.77 -7.21
N LYS A 39 10.00 1.91 -7.11
CA LYS A 39 9.78 0.51 -6.74
C LYS A 39 9.48 0.39 -5.24
N CYS A 40 8.35 -0.24 -4.91
CA CYS A 40 7.99 -0.68 -3.56
C CYS A 40 7.81 0.43 -2.50
N ALA A 41 7.79 1.71 -2.88
CA ALA A 41 7.45 2.80 -1.99
C ALA A 41 6.73 3.89 -2.77
N ASP A 42 5.78 4.55 -2.11
CA ASP A 42 4.90 5.56 -2.70
C ASP A 42 5.12 6.94 -2.04
N LEU A 43 5.54 6.96 -0.76
CA LEU A 43 5.82 8.18 0.01
C LEU A 43 7.21 8.16 0.64
N ILE A 44 7.79 9.35 0.78
CA ILE A 44 9.00 9.63 1.55
C ILE A 44 8.75 10.76 2.55
N CYS A 45 9.32 10.68 3.76
CA CYS A 45 9.42 11.81 4.67
C CYS A 45 10.64 12.65 4.28
N ASP A 46 10.43 13.90 3.86
CA ASP A 46 11.50 14.83 3.48
C ASP A 46 12.37 15.30 4.66
N PHE A 47 12.00 14.96 5.90
CA PHE A 47 12.78 15.25 7.10
C PHE A 47 13.66 14.09 7.56
N CYS A 48 13.13 12.87 7.65
CA CYS A 48 13.86 11.72 8.23
C CYS A 48 14.13 10.59 7.23
N GLY A 49 13.76 10.73 5.96
CA GLY A 49 13.98 9.70 4.94
C GLY A 49 13.08 8.47 5.03
N TYR A 50 12.12 8.45 5.97
CA TYR A 50 11.16 7.35 6.12
C TYR A 50 10.39 7.08 4.82
N LEU A 51 10.34 5.82 4.39
CA LEU A 51 9.63 5.37 3.19
C LEU A 51 8.39 4.55 3.57
N ALA A 52 7.31 4.70 2.81
CA ALA A 52 6.10 3.91 3.00
C ALA A 52 5.39 3.59 1.69
N GLN A 53 4.63 2.49 1.70
CA GLN A 53 3.70 2.14 0.64
C GLN A 53 2.31 2.70 0.96
N VAL A 54 1.57 3.03 -0.09
CA VAL A 54 0.16 3.40 -0.03
C VAL A 54 -0.61 2.46 -0.94
N LYS A 55 -1.69 1.86 -0.44
CA LYS A 55 -2.62 1.08 -1.25
C LYS A 55 -4.03 1.57 -1.01
N SER A 56 -4.75 1.81 -2.09
CA SER A 56 -6.10 2.38 -2.08
C SER A 56 -7.09 1.39 -2.66
N MET A 57 -8.25 1.26 -2.02
CA MET A 57 -9.31 0.35 -2.47
C MET A 57 -10.69 0.96 -2.27
N SER A 58 -11.52 0.89 -3.32
CA SER A 58 -12.94 1.20 -3.20
C SER A 58 -13.64 0.03 -2.50
N VAL A 59 -14.39 0.33 -1.44
CA VAL A 59 -15.12 -0.63 -0.61
C VAL A 59 -16.55 -0.17 -0.40
N ARG A 60 -17.45 -1.10 -0.08
CA ARG A 60 -18.86 -0.79 0.25
C ARG A 60 -19.01 -0.21 1.65
N LYS A 61 -18.15 -0.65 2.58
CA LYS A 61 -18.09 -0.23 3.98
C LYS A 61 -16.63 -0.14 4.42
N LEU A 62 -16.34 0.72 5.38
CA LEU A 62 -14.99 0.89 5.94
C LEU A 62 -14.63 -0.20 6.96
N ASP A 63 -15.64 -0.93 7.45
CA ASP A 63 -15.55 -2.07 8.35
C ASP A 63 -16.57 -3.16 7.93
N PRO A 64 -16.23 -4.47 8.03
CA PRO A 64 -14.95 -5.03 8.47
C PRO A 64 -13.82 -4.79 7.45
N MET A 65 -12.57 -4.85 7.93
CA MET A 65 -11.38 -4.75 7.09
C MET A 65 -11.41 -5.82 5.97
N PRO A 66 -11.09 -5.48 4.71
CA PRO A 66 -10.93 -6.47 3.66
C PRO A 66 -9.88 -7.52 4.05
N ARG A 67 -10.15 -8.79 3.75
CA ARG A 67 -9.20 -9.88 4.03
C ARG A 67 -7.97 -9.84 3.12
N GLN A 68 -8.13 -9.29 1.91
CA GLN A 68 -7.08 -9.21 0.91
C GLN A 68 -7.20 -7.93 0.09
N ILE A 69 -6.06 -7.38 -0.33
CA ILE A 69 -6.00 -6.24 -1.24
C ILE A 69 -4.97 -6.49 -2.35
N LEU A 70 -5.16 -5.85 -3.51
CA LEU A 70 -4.24 -6.00 -4.63
C LEU A 70 -2.91 -5.29 -4.37
N GLY A 71 -1.82 -6.03 -4.54
CA GLY A 71 -0.47 -5.50 -4.63
C GLY A 71 -0.09 -5.04 -6.04
N ALA A 72 1.16 -4.61 -6.19
CA ALA A 72 1.76 -4.22 -7.46
C ALA A 72 2.50 -5.41 -8.09
N ALA A 73 3.71 -5.21 -8.61
CA ALA A 73 4.51 -6.25 -9.22
C ALA A 73 5.14 -7.17 -8.15
N TRP A 74 5.07 -8.49 -8.37
CA TRP A 74 5.60 -9.48 -7.43
C TRP A 74 7.13 -9.48 -7.37
N GLY A 75 7.82 -9.44 -8.52
CA GLY A 75 9.29 -9.52 -8.58
C GLY A 75 10.00 -8.52 -7.66
N PRO A 76 9.78 -7.20 -7.81
CA PRO A 76 10.38 -6.20 -6.93
C PRO A 76 9.98 -6.35 -5.46
N GLN A 77 8.74 -6.76 -5.17
CA GLN A 77 8.29 -6.98 -3.80
C GLN A 77 9.04 -8.16 -3.16
N ARG A 78 9.16 -9.27 -3.88
CA ARG A 78 9.90 -10.46 -3.45
C ARG A 78 11.37 -10.13 -3.22
N GLU A 79 12.03 -9.44 -4.15
CA GLU A 79 13.44 -9.02 -4.00
C GLU A 79 13.69 -8.22 -2.72
N ARG A 80 12.76 -7.33 -2.33
CA ARG A 80 12.84 -6.58 -1.07
C ARG A 80 12.66 -7.50 0.14
N MET A 81 11.66 -8.37 0.09
CA MET A 81 11.39 -9.34 1.17
C MET A 81 12.55 -10.31 1.39
N ASP A 82 13.15 -10.83 0.32
CA ASP A 82 14.31 -11.72 0.35
C ASP A 82 15.54 -11.01 0.98
N ALA A 83 15.62 -9.68 0.83
CA ALA A 83 16.62 -8.84 1.50
C ALA A 83 16.22 -8.41 2.93
N GLY A 84 15.11 -8.90 3.48
CA GLY A 84 14.60 -8.52 4.80
C GLY A 84 14.00 -7.10 4.87
N ILE A 85 13.74 -6.47 3.73
CA ILE A 85 13.26 -5.09 3.64
C ILE A 85 11.73 -5.08 3.50
N TYR A 86 11.06 -4.56 4.52
CA TYR A 86 9.61 -4.34 4.54
C TYR A 86 9.32 -2.85 4.64
N PHE A 87 8.46 -2.36 3.76
CA PHE A 87 7.99 -0.99 3.85
C PHE A 87 6.65 -0.94 4.58
N PRO A 88 6.51 -0.07 5.58
CA PRO A 88 5.23 0.12 6.26
C PRO A 88 4.14 0.54 5.27
N LEU A 89 2.91 0.10 5.54
CA LEU A 89 1.78 0.23 4.62
C LEU A 89 0.75 1.20 5.18
N PHE A 90 0.40 2.21 4.39
CA PHE A 90 -0.85 2.95 4.54
C PHE A 90 -1.92 2.31 3.65
N LEU A 91 -3.05 1.94 4.24
CA LEU A 91 -4.20 1.42 3.54
C LEU A 91 -5.32 2.46 3.53
N VAL A 92 -5.71 2.90 2.34
CA VAL A 92 -6.79 3.88 2.15
C VAL A 92 -8.03 3.16 1.65
N LEU A 93 -9.05 3.07 2.48
CA LEU A 93 -10.35 2.52 2.09
C LEU A 93 -11.31 3.65 1.75
N LYS A 94 -11.95 3.57 0.58
CA LYS A 94 -12.84 4.61 0.07
C LYS A 94 -14.24 4.06 -0.21
N THR A 95 -15.27 4.68 0.35
CA THR A 95 -16.68 4.48 -0.05
C THR A 95 -17.11 5.62 -0.98
N PRO A 96 -18.35 5.65 -1.48
CA PRO A 96 -18.86 6.80 -2.23
C PRO A 96 -18.84 8.11 -1.44
N THR A 97 -19.07 8.06 -0.13
CA THR A 97 -19.28 9.24 0.74
C THR A 97 -18.15 9.48 1.74
N GLU A 98 -17.36 8.46 2.07
CA GLU A 98 -16.39 8.49 3.16
C GLU A 98 -15.08 7.81 2.76
N PHE A 99 -14.05 7.99 3.58
CA PHE A 99 -12.82 7.22 3.49
C PHE A 99 -12.19 7.06 4.88
N ALA A 100 -11.32 6.05 5.01
CA ALA A 100 -10.48 5.84 6.18
C ALA A 100 -9.04 5.61 5.75
N ILE A 101 -8.11 6.01 6.61
CA ILE A 101 -6.68 5.70 6.44
C ILE A 101 -6.25 4.83 7.60
N TYR A 102 -5.72 3.65 7.27
CA TYR A 102 -5.12 2.73 8.23
C TYR A 102 -3.61 2.65 8.03
N TYR A 103 -2.91 2.28 9.09
CA TYR A 103 -1.47 2.14 9.11
C TYR A 103 -1.06 0.77 9.65
N LEU A 104 -0.16 0.10 8.92
CA LEU A 104 0.48 -1.14 9.31
C LEU A 104 1.99 -0.91 9.41
N PRO A 105 2.57 -0.93 10.64
CA PRO A 105 4.01 -0.90 10.84
C PRO A 105 4.70 -2.07 10.13
N SER A 106 5.97 -1.87 9.73
CA SER A 106 6.78 -2.93 9.12
C SER A 106 7.06 -4.10 10.06
N ASP A 107 7.10 -3.86 11.38
CA ASP A 107 7.40 -4.88 12.40
C ASP A 107 6.34 -5.99 12.49
N PHE A 108 5.12 -5.71 12.00
CA PHE A 108 4.03 -6.69 11.92
C PHE A 108 3.91 -7.34 10.54
N GLN A 109 4.85 -7.07 9.63
CA GLN A 109 4.85 -7.68 8.30
C GLN A 109 5.73 -8.92 8.29
N SER A 110 5.24 -9.96 7.65
CA SER A 110 5.94 -11.22 7.42
C SER A 110 5.68 -11.71 6.00
N PRO A 111 6.39 -12.72 5.49
CA PRO A 111 6.10 -13.29 4.19
C PRO A 111 4.65 -13.75 4.01
N ALA A 112 3.96 -14.14 5.09
CA ALA A 112 2.56 -14.54 5.06
C ALA A 112 1.61 -13.40 4.64
N LEU A 113 2.03 -12.14 4.79
CA LEU A 113 1.28 -10.97 4.29
C LEU A 113 1.27 -10.92 2.76
N PHE A 114 2.16 -11.61 2.05
CA PHE A 114 2.33 -11.46 0.60
C PHE A 114 2.10 -12.78 -0.14
N SER A 115 1.06 -12.81 -0.98
CA SER A 115 0.75 -13.98 -1.82
C SER A 115 0.95 -13.65 -3.29
N ALA A 116 1.92 -14.32 -3.93
CA ALA A 116 2.10 -14.24 -5.38
C ALA A 116 0.83 -14.68 -6.12
N ARG A 117 0.48 -14.00 -7.21
CA ARG A 117 -0.59 -14.41 -8.12
C ARG A 117 -0.01 -15.17 -9.31
N ALA A 118 -0.86 -15.88 -10.04
CA ALA A 118 -0.46 -16.40 -11.35
C ALA A 118 -0.04 -15.23 -12.28
N PRO A 119 1.02 -15.40 -13.09
CA PRO A 119 1.35 -14.48 -14.16
C PRO A 119 0.15 -14.26 -15.10
N LEU A 120 0.07 -13.07 -15.72
CA LEU A 120 -0.95 -12.80 -16.72
C LEU A 120 -0.78 -13.69 -17.96
N SER A 121 -1.90 -14.06 -18.57
CA SER A 121 -1.94 -14.96 -19.73
C SER A 121 -1.12 -14.43 -20.91
N PRO A 122 -0.69 -15.30 -21.84
CA PRO A 122 0.00 -14.89 -23.06
C PRO A 122 -0.77 -13.89 -23.92
N SER A 123 -2.11 -13.91 -23.85
CA SER A 123 -3.00 -12.99 -24.57
C SER A 123 -3.19 -11.63 -23.89
N ALA A 124 -2.71 -11.45 -22.66
CA ALA A 124 -2.87 -10.20 -21.94
C ALA A 124 -1.92 -9.12 -22.49
N LYS A 125 -2.33 -7.84 -22.43
CA LYS A 125 -1.48 -6.69 -22.80
C LYS A 125 -0.10 -6.70 -22.13
N ARG A 126 -0.01 -7.25 -20.92
CA ARG A 126 1.24 -7.44 -20.16
C ARG A 126 1.47 -8.92 -19.88
N ALA A 127 1.52 -9.72 -20.94
CA ALA A 127 1.79 -11.15 -20.87
C ALA A 127 2.98 -11.45 -19.95
N GLY A 128 2.83 -12.45 -19.08
CA GLY A 128 3.86 -12.84 -18.12
C GLY A 128 4.04 -11.90 -16.93
N TRP A 129 3.43 -10.71 -16.90
CA TRP A 129 3.50 -9.86 -15.71
C TRP A 129 2.85 -10.55 -14.51
N GLN A 130 3.54 -10.56 -13.38
CA GLN A 130 3.06 -11.19 -12.16
C GLN A 130 2.80 -10.13 -11.09
N GLY A 131 1.59 -10.16 -10.53
CA GLY A 131 1.22 -9.36 -9.36
C GLY A 131 1.18 -10.18 -8.09
N PHE A 132 0.85 -9.54 -6.98
CA PHE A 132 0.63 -10.21 -5.70
C PHE A 132 -0.63 -9.68 -4.99
N LEU A 133 -1.02 -10.33 -3.90
CA LEU A 133 -2.05 -9.89 -2.96
C LEU A 133 -1.39 -9.64 -1.61
N TYR A 134 -1.81 -8.59 -0.94
CA TYR A 134 -1.65 -8.48 0.50
C TYR A 134 -2.73 -9.33 1.17
N VAL A 135 -2.34 -10.28 2.02
CA VAL A 135 -3.22 -11.14 2.81
C VAL A 135 -3.36 -10.51 4.19
N LEU A 136 -4.29 -9.57 4.33
CA LEU A 136 -4.47 -8.80 5.56
C LEU A 136 -4.92 -9.67 6.74
N SER A 137 -5.55 -10.82 6.49
CA SER A 137 -5.87 -11.80 7.52
C SER A 137 -4.64 -12.52 8.13
N ALA A 138 -3.44 -12.32 7.56
CA ALA A 138 -2.19 -12.84 8.13
C ALA A 138 -1.53 -11.85 9.10
N VAL A 139 -2.09 -10.65 9.24
CA VAL A 139 -1.61 -9.62 10.19
C VAL A 139 -2.26 -9.88 11.55
N PRO A 140 -1.53 -9.74 12.68
CA PRO A 140 -2.12 -9.86 14.01
C PRO A 140 -3.26 -8.86 14.24
N ASP A 141 -4.27 -9.28 15.01
CA ASP A 141 -5.36 -8.39 15.40
C ASP A 141 -4.82 -7.13 16.10
N GLY A 142 -5.34 -5.97 15.71
CA GLY A 142 -4.92 -4.67 16.24
C GLY A 142 -3.63 -4.09 15.67
N ALA A 143 -2.85 -4.83 14.86
CA ALA A 143 -1.63 -4.28 14.25
C ALA A 143 -1.90 -3.27 13.13
N LEU A 144 -3.10 -3.32 12.51
CA LEU A 144 -3.53 -2.36 11.51
C LEU A 144 -4.41 -1.29 12.17
N VAL A 145 -3.84 -0.10 12.39
CA VAL A 145 -4.44 0.96 13.22
C VAL A 145 -5.11 2.02 12.34
N ARG A 146 -6.33 2.43 12.69
CA ARG A 146 -7.02 3.54 12.01
C ARG A 146 -6.45 4.90 12.43
N LEU A 147 -6.05 5.71 11.46
CA LEU A 147 -5.54 7.07 11.65
C LEU A 147 -6.60 8.15 11.39
N ILE A 148 -7.53 7.87 10.46
CA ILE A 148 -8.65 8.75 10.04
C ILE A 148 -9.88 7.87 9.81
#